data_AF-A0A956IX42-F1
#
_entry.id   AF-A0A956IX42-F1
#
_cell.length_a   1.000
_cell.length_b   1.000
_cell.length_c   1.000
_cell.angle_alpha   90.00
_cell.angle_beta   90.00
_cell.angle_gamma   90.00
#
_symmetry.space_group_name_H-M   'P 1'
#
loop_
_entity.id
_entity.type
_entity.pdbx_description
1 polymer ?
#
loop_
_entity_poly.entity_id
_entity_poly.type
_entity_poly.pdbx_seq_one_letter_code
_entity_poly.pdbx_strand_id
1 'polypeptide(L)'
;HWEGTFHDYLGLVQDDTRVVRNAYQRLYDMVLSYGCEARPDIGDNVFQYEFFDDPMESGKDAIFGLSKSLSHLVANIKSAAFGYGVERRVLLLHGPVGSSKSTIARLVKKGIEAYSRTNEGRLYTFAWKTDDGMEPCPMHEEPLLLVPQPARGEILADLNKRRAAEYTLSTQGELCPFCRHHFNTLMERYDGDW
;
A
#
# COMPACT_ATOMS: atom_id res chain seq x y z
N HIS A 1 6.80 -18.46 0.79
CA HIS A 1 6.36 -17.46 1.78
C HIS A 1 7.46 -17.33 2.81
N TRP A 2 7.77 -16.10 3.26
CA TRP A 2 8.78 -15.83 4.27
C TRP A 2 8.10 -15.72 5.64
N GLU A 3 8.73 -16.26 6.67
CA GLU A 3 8.32 -16.14 8.06
C GLU A 3 9.57 -15.80 8.88
N GLY A 4 9.39 -14.97 9.91
CA GLY A 4 10.46 -14.50 10.77
C GLY A 4 9.90 -13.82 12.01
N THR A 5 10.80 -13.44 12.91
CA THR A 5 10.44 -12.71 14.11
C THR A 5 10.09 -11.25 13.79
N PHE A 6 9.49 -10.56 14.75
CA PHE A 6 9.28 -9.12 14.64
C PHE A 6 10.61 -8.35 14.49
N HIS A 7 11.69 -8.84 15.12
CA HIS A 7 13.02 -8.27 14.95
C HIS A 7 13.53 -8.41 13.50
N ASP A 8 13.34 -9.59 12.88
CA ASP A 8 13.71 -9.80 11.48
C ASP A 8 12.92 -8.86 10.56
N TYR A 9 11.64 -8.63 10.86
CA TYR A 9 10.81 -7.66 10.15
C TYR A 9 11.35 -6.23 10.26
N LEU A 10 11.79 -5.79 11.44
CA LEU A 10 12.40 -4.47 11.61
C LEU A 10 13.69 -4.33 10.77
N GLY A 11 14.47 -5.40 10.61
CA GLY A 11 15.60 -5.45 9.68
C GLY A 11 15.15 -5.20 8.23
N LEU A 12 14.10 -5.90 7.78
CA LEU A 12 13.53 -5.70 6.43
C LEU A 12 13.03 -4.26 6.20
N VAL A 13 12.46 -3.64 7.22
CA VAL A 13 11.99 -2.24 7.17
C VAL A 13 13.16 -1.26 7.03
N GLN A 14 14.28 -1.54 7.70
CA GLN A 14 15.50 -0.73 7.59
C GLN A 14 16.17 -0.87 6.21
N ASP A 15 16.16 -2.07 5.64
CA ASP A 15 16.73 -2.36 4.32
C ASP A 15 15.87 -1.80 3.18
N ASP A 16 14.56 -1.95 3.28
CA ASP A 16 13.62 -1.51 2.25
C ASP A 16 12.36 -0.90 2.86
N THR A 17 12.40 0.41 3.06
CA THR A 17 11.30 1.20 3.59
C THR A 17 9.98 1.08 2.82
N ARG A 18 9.99 0.56 1.57
CA ARG A 18 8.77 0.34 0.76
C ARG A 18 7.81 -0.67 1.40
N VAL A 19 8.28 -1.53 2.30
CA VAL A 19 7.43 -2.52 2.96
C VAL A 19 6.33 -1.87 3.82
N VAL A 20 6.62 -0.68 4.38
CA VAL A 20 5.74 0.07 5.31
C VAL A 20 4.67 0.91 4.60
N ARG A 21 4.68 0.96 3.25
CA ARG A 21 3.73 1.79 2.49
C ARG A 21 2.29 1.45 2.84
N ASN A 22 1.47 2.49 2.94
CA ASN A 22 0.02 2.30 3.04
C ASN A 22 -0.59 1.85 1.70
N ALA A 23 -1.90 1.57 1.69
CA ALA A 23 -2.60 1.07 0.51
C ALA A 23 -2.51 2.02 -0.71
N TYR A 24 -2.65 3.33 -0.50
CA TYR A 24 -2.60 4.32 -1.58
C TYR A 24 -1.20 4.47 -2.17
N GLN A 25 -0.18 4.48 -1.30
CA GLN A 25 1.22 4.53 -1.70
C GLN A 25 1.61 3.29 -2.51
N ARG A 26 1.17 2.11 -2.07
CA ARG A 26 1.41 0.86 -2.78
C ARG A 26 0.67 0.82 -4.12
N LEU A 27 -0.57 1.30 -4.18
CA LEU A 27 -1.32 1.40 -5.43
C LEU A 27 -0.67 2.40 -6.40
N TYR A 28 -0.20 3.54 -5.90
CA TYR A 28 0.48 4.54 -6.73
C TYR A 28 1.76 3.98 -7.35
N ASP A 29 2.63 3.40 -6.52
CA ASP A 29 3.89 2.81 -6.98
C ASP A 29 3.64 1.62 -7.93
N MET A 30 2.58 0.83 -7.70
CA MET A 30 2.15 -0.25 -8.61
C MET A 30 1.78 0.29 -9.99
N VAL A 31 1.11 1.45 -10.09
CA VAL A 31 0.80 2.03 -11.40
C VAL A 31 2.09 2.49 -12.08
N LEU A 32 2.96 3.16 -11.33
CA LEU A 32 4.21 3.71 -11.86
C LEU A 32 5.24 2.65 -12.25
N SER A 33 5.23 1.47 -11.61
CA SER A 33 6.22 0.41 -11.90
C SER A 33 6.14 -0.14 -13.32
N TYR A 34 5.04 0.12 -14.04
CA TYR A 34 4.89 -0.26 -15.44
C TYR A 34 5.41 0.78 -16.42
N GLY A 35 5.66 2.02 -16.00
CA GLY A 35 6.04 3.11 -16.89
C GLY A 35 4.95 4.16 -17.05
N CYS A 36 5.38 5.39 -17.28
CA CYS A 36 4.53 6.56 -17.40
C CYS A 36 5.19 7.61 -18.31
N GLU A 37 4.44 8.13 -19.27
CA GLU A 37 4.91 9.12 -20.23
C GLU A 37 4.00 10.34 -20.26
N ALA A 38 4.60 11.54 -20.36
CA ALA A 38 3.84 12.77 -20.54
C ALA A 38 3.22 12.83 -21.95
N ARG A 39 1.96 13.24 -22.03
CA ARG A 39 1.18 13.36 -23.27
C ARG A 39 0.72 14.80 -23.51
N PRO A 40 1.65 15.71 -23.86
CA PRO A 40 1.33 17.11 -24.10
C PRO A 40 0.40 17.30 -25.31
N ASP A 41 0.34 16.32 -26.22
CA ASP A 41 -0.58 16.29 -27.36
C ASP A 41 -2.05 16.11 -26.95
N ILE A 42 -2.31 15.49 -25.80
CA ILE A 42 -3.66 15.28 -25.27
C ILE A 42 -4.10 16.46 -24.39
N GLY A 43 -3.16 17.04 -23.63
CA GLY A 43 -3.37 18.23 -22.83
C GLY A 43 -2.30 18.42 -21.75
N ASP A 44 -2.34 19.57 -21.08
CA ASP A 44 -1.41 19.89 -20.01
C ASP A 44 -1.54 18.92 -18.84
N ASN A 45 -0.42 18.46 -18.30
CA ASN A 45 -0.34 17.51 -17.19
C ASN A 45 -1.12 16.19 -17.41
N VAL A 46 -1.32 15.79 -18.67
CA VAL A 46 -1.85 14.47 -19.00
C VAL A 46 -0.70 13.49 -19.14
N PHE A 47 -0.83 12.35 -18.46
CA PHE A 47 0.13 11.26 -18.52
C PHE A 47 -0.55 9.99 -19.04
N GLN A 48 0.17 9.23 -19.86
CA GLN A 48 -0.18 7.86 -20.23
C GLN A 48 0.52 6.93 -19.23
N TYR A 49 -0.23 6.01 -18.63
CA TYR A 49 0.32 5.01 -17.72
C TYR A 49 0.20 3.64 -18.38
N GLU A 50 1.35 2.99 -18.63
CA GLU A 50 1.44 1.70 -19.33
C GLU A 50 0.67 0.59 -18.62
N PHE A 51 0.47 0.72 -17.30
CA PHE A 51 -0.38 -0.17 -16.52
C PHE A 51 -1.78 -0.38 -17.13
N PHE A 52 -2.39 0.66 -17.72
CA PHE A 52 -3.72 0.57 -18.32
C PHE A 52 -3.74 -0.06 -19.72
N ASP A 53 -2.58 -0.36 -20.29
CA ASP A 53 -2.44 -1.15 -21.51
C ASP A 53 -2.43 -2.66 -21.22
N ASP A 54 -2.68 -3.04 -19.95
CA ASP A 54 -2.79 -4.42 -19.46
C ASP A 54 -1.57 -5.31 -19.80
N PRO A 55 -0.35 -4.92 -19.35
CA PRO A 55 0.87 -5.68 -19.62
C PRO A 55 0.87 -7.07 -18.95
N MET A 56 0.00 -7.28 -17.96
CA MET A 56 -0.13 -8.56 -17.24
C MET A 56 -0.82 -9.64 -18.09
N GLU A 57 -1.78 -9.25 -18.94
CA GLU A 57 -2.55 -10.17 -19.79
C GLU A 57 -2.48 -9.80 -21.28
N SER A 58 -1.39 -9.16 -21.70
CA SER A 58 -1.12 -8.83 -23.11
C SER A 58 -2.25 -8.03 -23.78
N GLY A 59 -2.77 -7.02 -23.07
CA GLY A 59 -3.73 -6.08 -23.63
C GLY A 59 -5.18 -6.56 -23.67
N LYS A 60 -5.50 -7.72 -23.08
CA LYS A 60 -6.87 -8.27 -23.06
C LYS A 60 -7.89 -7.27 -22.51
N ASP A 61 -7.48 -6.51 -21.51
CA ASP A 61 -8.31 -5.53 -20.83
C ASP A 61 -7.79 -4.09 -20.99
N ALA A 62 -6.95 -3.85 -22.01
CA ALA A 62 -6.36 -2.55 -22.28
C ALA A 62 -7.44 -1.46 -22.48
N ILE A 63 -7.15 -0.26 -21.97
CA ILE A 63 -8.08 0.86 -21.98
C ILE A 63 -7.58 1.97 -22.90
N PHE A 64 -8.29 2.16 -24.01
CA PHE A 64 -7.97 3.19 -25.00
C PHE A 64 -8.91 4.39 -24.91
N GLY A 65 -8.41 5.56 -25.33
CA GLY A 65 -9.22 6.79 -25.48
C GLY A 65 -9.63 7.47 -24.17
N LEU A 66 -9.16 6.98 -23.01
CA LEU A 66 -9.50 7.53 -21.68
C LEU A 66 -8.30 8.18 -20.97
N SER A 67 -7.23 8.56 -21.68
CA SER A 67 -5.99 9.06 -21.08
C SER A 67 -6.20 10.23 -20.11
N LYS A 68 -7.09 11.19 -20.41
CA LYS A 68 -7.43 12.27 -19.47
C LYS A 68 -8.06 11.75 -18.18
N SER A 69 -9.06 10.87 -18.29
CA SER A 69 -9.76 10.29 -17.14
C SER A 69 -8.84 9.40 -16.30
N LEU A 70 -8.00 8.58 -16.94
CA LEU A 70 -7.00 7.75 -16.28
C LEU A 70 -5.92 8.60 -15.60
N SER A 71 -5.46 9.67 -16.26
CA SER A 71 -4.52 10.62 -15.66
C SER A 71 -5.10 11.29 -14.41
N HIS A 72 -6.37 11.72 -14.47
CA HIS A 72 -7.06 12.26 -13.31
C HIS A 72 -7.23 11.22 -12.19
N LEU A 73 -7.55 9.96 -12.52
CA LEU A 73 -7.63 8.88 -11.56
C LEU A 73 -6.30 8.68 -10.82
N VAL A 74 -5.20 8.57 -11.55
CA VAL A 74 -3.87 8.38 -10.95
C VAL A 74 -3.43 9.62 -10.17
N ALA A 75 -3.78 10.83 -10.61
CA ALA A 75 -3.53 12.05 -9.83
C ALA A 75 -4.27 12.04 -8.48
N ASN A 76 -5.50 11.51 -8.41
CA ASN A 76 -6.21 11.33 -7.13
C ASN A 76 -5.50 10.29 -6.24
N ILE A 77 -5.04 9.18 -6.81
CA ILE A 77 -4.28 8.16 -6.08
C ILE A 77 -2.97 8.75 -5.56
N LYS A 78 -2.23 9.51 -6.38
CA LYS A 78 -1.04 10.27 -5.98
C LYS A 78 -1.36 11.19 -4.81
N SER A 79 -2.42 11.99 -4.91
CA SER A 79 -2.82 12.90 -3.83
C SER A 79 -3.13 12.18 -2.51
N ALA A 80 -3.70 10.97 -2.57
CA ALA A 80 -3.95 10.14 -1.39
C ALA A 80 -2.66 9.51 -0.85
N ALA A 81 -1.72 9.10 -1.71
CA ALA A 81 -0.42 8.58 -1.31
C ALA A 81 0.42 9.60 -0.52
N PHE A 82 0.25 10.90 -0.83
CA PHE A 82 0.89 12.02 -0.13
C PHE A 82 0.12 12.51 1.11
N GLY A 83 -1.08 11.97 1.38
CA GLY A 83 -1.88 12.36 2.54
C GLY A 83 -2.54 13.74 2.44
N TYR A 84 -2.88 14.20 1.23
CA TYR A 84 -3.52 15.50 1.02
C TYR A 84 -5.05 15.47 1.22
N GLY A 85 -5.57 14.53 2.02
CA GLY A 85 -6.99 14.43 2.41
C GLY A 85 -7.88 13.67 1.43
N VAL A 86 -7.35 13.25 0.27
CA VAL A 86 -8.09 12.43 -0.71
C VAL A 86 -8.29 10.99 -0.20
N GLU A 87 -7.40 10.52 0.68
CA GLU A 87 -7.47 9.18 1.30
C GLU A 87 -8.74 8.97 2.15
N ARG A 88 -9.45 10.05 2.50
CA ARG A 88 -10.70 10.04 3.27
C ARG A 88 -11.96 10.19 2.40
N ARG A 89 -11.82 10.20 1.07
CA ARG A 89 -12.91 10.45 0.11
C ARG A 89 -13.28 9.17 -0.64
N VAL A 90 -14.56 9.04 -0.98
CA VAL A 90 -15.03 7.98 -1.88
C VAL A 90 -14.71 8.38 -3.32
N LEU A 91 -13.90 7.56 -4.01
CA LEU A 91 -13.68 7.69 -5.45
C LEU A 91 -14.85 7.06 -6.21
N LEU A 92 -15.66 7.89 -6.86
CA LEU A 92 -16.79 7.43 -7.68
C LEU A 92 -16.44 7.47 -9.17
N LEU A 93 -16.34 6.29 -9.81
CA LEU A 93 -16.23 6.18 -11.25
C LEU A 93 -17.64 6.28 -11.87
N HIS A 94 -17.98 7.44 -12.44
CA HIS A 94 -19.25 7.66 -13.12
C HIS A 94 -19.05 7.92 -14.62
N GLY A 95 -20.02 7.51 -15.44
CA GLY A 95 -19.98 7.69 -16.89
C GLY A 95 -20.98 6.80 -17.62
N PRO A 96 -21.17 6.98 -18.93
CA PRO A 96 -22.09 6.18 -19.74
C PRO A 96 -21.81 4.68 -19.69
N VAL A 97 -22.79 3.86 -20.08
CA VAL A 97 -22.57 2.41 -20.25
C VAL A 97 -21.44 2.19 -21.26
N GLY A 98 -20.55 1.23 -20.99
CA GLY A 98 -19.39 0.95 -21.85
C GLY A 98 -18.15 1.82 -21.60
N SER A 99 -18.15 2.73 -20.61
CA SER A 99 -17.01 3.61 -20.32
C SER A 99 -15.88 2.98 -19.48
N SER A 100 -15.61 1.68 -19.64
CA SER A 100 -14.52 0.92 -19.00
C SER A 100 -14.43 0.94 -17.46
N LYS A 101 -15.45 1.39 -16.72
CA LYS A 101 -15.43 1.49 -15.24
C LYS A 101 -15.07 0.17 -14.55
N SER A 102 -15.76 -0.91 -14.93
CA SER A 102 -15.50 -2.25 -14.38
C SER A 102 -14.14 -2.79 -14.84
N THR A 103 -13.71 -2.42 -16.06
CA THR A 103 -12.38 -2.76 -16.60
C THR A 103 -11.28 -2.14 -15.75
N ILE A 104 -11.38 -0.85 -15.40
CA ILE A 104 -10.45 -0.16 -14.50
C ILE A 104 -10.38 -0.88 -13.16
N ALA A 105 -11.54 -1.14 -12.53
CA ALA A 105 -11.58 -1.80 -11.23
C ALA A 105 -10.95 -3.21 -11.27
N ARG A 106 -11.18 -3.95 -12.36
CA ARG A 106 -10.60 -5.28 -12.54
C ARG A 106 -9.09 -5.22 -12.81
N LEU A 107 -8.61 -4.27 -13.61
CA LEU A 107 -7.17 -4.04 -13.80
C LEU A 107 -6.48 -3.71 -12.48
N VAL A 108 -7.03 -2.79 -11.68
CA VAL A 108 -6.48 -2.44 -10.36
C VAL A 108 -6.38 -3.67 -9.45
N LYS A 109 -7.43 -4.51 -9.39
CA LYS A 109 -7.39 -5.76 -8.61
C LYS A 109 -6.27 -6.70 -9.06
N LYS A 110 -6.18 -6.96 -10.37
CA LYS A 110 -5.11 -7.79 -10.96
C LYS A 110 -3.73 -7.21 -10.70
N GLY A 111 -3.59 -5.89 -10.86
CA GLY A 111 -2.37 -5.13 -10.64
C GLY A 111 -1.85 -5.26 -9.23
N ILE A 112 -2.70 -5.05 -8.23
CA ILE A 112 -2.30 -5.19 -6.82
C ILE A 112 -1.90 -6.64 -6.51
N GLU A 113 -2.64 -7.63 -7.02
CA GLU A 113 -2.29 -9.04 -6.85
C GLU A 113 -0.92 -9.35 -7.46
N ALA A 114 -0.68 -8.98 -8.72
CA ALA A 114 0.59 -9.20 -9.40
C ALA A 114 1.75 -8.46 -8.72
N TYR A 115 1.55 -7.18 -8.37
CA TYR A 115 2.56 -6.36 -7.71
C TYR A 115 2.94 -6.90 -6.33
N SER A 116 1.98 -7.41 -5.56
CA SER A 116 2.24 -8.02 -4.24
C SER A 116 3.17 -9.24 -4.28
N ARG A 117 3.31 -9.88 -5.45
CA ARG A 117 4.24 -11.01 -5.67
C ARG A 117 5.65 -10.57 -6.06
N THR A 118 5.86 -9.28 -6.33
CA THR A 118 7.18 -8.71 -6.63
C THR A 118 7.91 -8.34 -5.35
N ASN A 119 9.24 -8.24 -5.41
CA ASN A 119 10.02 -7.72 -4.29
C ASN A 119 9.60 -6.29 -3.94
N GLU A 120 9.28 -5.47 -4.94
CA GLU A 120 8.93 -4.07 -4.72
C GLU A 120 7.56 -3.91 -4.07
N GLY A 121 6.59 -4.76 -4.39
CA GLY A 121 5.23 -4.71 -3.86
C GLY A 121 5.00 -5.54 -2.61
N ARG A 122 6.03 -6.22 -2.09
CA ARG A 122 5.92 -7.08 -0.91
C ARG A 122 5.36 -6.35 0.31
N LEU A 123 4.62 -7.09 1.12
CA LEU A 123 4.00 -6.65 2.36
C LEU A 123 3.98 -7.81 3.34
N TYR A 124 3.90 -7.49 4.62
CA TYR A 124 3.96 -8.46 5.70
C TYR A 124 2.77 -8.27 6.64
N THR A 125 2.41 -9.35 7.31
CA THR A 125 1.50 -9.38 8.44
C THR A 125 2.15 -10.23 9.53
N PHE A 126 1.57 -10.24 10.71
CA PHE A 126 2.05 -11.01 11.84
C PHE A 126 0.99 -12.01 12.34
N ALA A 127 1.48 -12.94 13.17
CA ALA A 127 0.70 -13.91 13.92
C ALA A 127 1.25 -13.96 15.35
N TRP A 128 0.38 -14.23 16.32
CA TRP A 128 0.77 -14.39 17.72
C TRP A 128 1.21 -15.82 17.97
N LYS A 129 2.30 -15.99 18.72
CA LYS A 129 2.72 -17.30 19.20
C LYS A 129 2.08 -17.56 20.56
N THR A 130 1.18 -18.53 20.63
CA THR A 130 0.48 -18.97 21.84
C THR A 130 0.85 -20.41 22.18
N ASP A 131 0.39 -20.90 23.33
CA ASP A 131 0.62 -22.29 23.73
C ASP A 131 -0.12 -23.28 22.81
N ASP A 132 -1.22 -22.85 22.19
CA ASP A 132 -2.03 -23.62 21.25
C ASP A 132 -1.54 -23.53 19.79
N GLY A 133 -0.53 -22.69 19.51
CA GLY A 133 0.11 -22.58 18.20
C GLY A 133 0.27 -21.15 17.71
N MET A 134 0.22 -20.98 16.37
CA MET A 134 0.30 -19.67 15.74
C MET A 134 -1.11 -19.16 15.44
N GLU A 135 -1.43 -17.98 15.95
CA GLU A 135 -2.73 -17.33 15.76
C GLU A 135 -2.58 -16.10 14.85
N PRO A 136 -2.96 -16.20 13.56
CA PRO A 136 -2.76 -15.10 12.61
C PRO A 136 -3.63 -13.89 12.94
N CYS A 137 -3.10 -12.68 12.68
CA CYS A 137 -3.91 -11.47 12.75
C CYS A 137 -5.10 -11.56 11.77
N PRO A 138 -6.36 -11.50 12.23
CA PRO A 138 -7.52 -11.67 11.36
C PRO A 138 -7.69 -10.52 10.36
N MET A 139 -7.08 -9.37 10.65
CA MET A 139 -7.15 -8.16 9.84
C MET A 139 -5.93 -7.98 8.92
N HIS A 140 -4.98 -8.93 8.94
CA HIS A 140 -3.70 -8.87 8.22
C HIS A 140 -2.99 -7.53 8.39
N GLU A 141 -2.89 -7.09 9.64
CA GLU A 141 -2.39 -5.77 10.00
C GLU A 141 -0.90 -5.59 9.77
N GLU A 142 -0.52 -4.34 9.53
CA GLU A 142 0.87 -3.93 9.40
C GLU A 142 1.64 -4.16 10.71
N PRO A 143 2.75 -4.94 10.71
CA PRO A 143 3.48 -5.27 11.93
C PRO A 143 4.00 -4.07 12.73
N LEU A 144 4.28 -2.92 12.10
CA LEU A 144 4.65 -1.71 12.86
C LEU A 144 3.54 -1.21 13.81
N LEU A 145 2.31 -1.71 13.70
CA LEU A 145 1.25 -1.45 14.69
C LEU A 145 1.53 -2.09 16.05
N LEU A 146 2.43 -3.09 16.12
CA LEU A 146 2.92 -3.68 17.38
C LEU A 146 3.84 -2.73 18.16
N VAL A 147 4.39 -1.69 17.51
CA VAL A 147 5.19 -0.67 18.19
C VAL A 147 4.27 0.35 18.87
N PRO A 148 4.47 0.65 20.16
CA PRO A 148 3.74 1.73 20.85
C PRO A 148 3.83 3.06 20.11
N GLN A 149 2.75 3.84 20.15
CA GLN A 149 2.59 5.05 19.33
C GLN A 149 3.76 6.06 19.43
N PRO A 150 4.34 6.36 20.63
CA PRO A 150 5.47 7.28 20.72
C PRO A 150 6.71 6.78 19.97
N ALA A 151 7.13 5.54 20.23
CA ALA A 151 8.29 4.91 19.59
C ALA A 151 8.09 4.71 18.09
N ARG A 152 6.87 4.38 17.66
CA ARG A 152 6.52 4.26 16.24
C ARG A 152 6.71 5.57 15.49
N GLY A 153 6.40 6.70 16.12
CA GLY A 153 6.63 8.03 15.56
C GLY A 153 8.10 8.31 15.28
N GLU A 154 8.98 7.93 16.20
CA GLU A 154 10.43 8.06 16.05
C GLU A 154 10.98 7.15 14.95
N ILE A 155 10.54 5.89 14.90
CA ILE A 155 10.91 4.95 13.82
C ILE A 155 10.50 5.51 12.46
N LEU A 156 9.25 5.93 12.29
CA LEU A 156 8.78 6.48 11.02
C LEU A 156 9.52 7.77 10.64
N ALA A 157 9.87 8.62 11.60
CA ALA A 157 10.66 9.82 11.34
C ALA A 157 12.07 9.48 10.84
N ASP A 158 12.72 8.47 11.42
CA ASP A 158 14.02 7.99 10.97
C ASP A 158 13.95 7.35 9.56
N LEU A 159 12.96 6.48 9.31
CA LEU A 159 12.76 5.86 8.00
C LEU A 159 12.53 6.91 6.90
N ASN A 160 11.77 7.97 7.20
CA ASN A 160 11.52 9.05 6.25
C ASN A 160 12.76 9.92 5.96
N LYS A 161 13.73 10.02 6.87
CA LYS A 161 15.00 10.72 6.60
C LYS A 161 15.90 9.95 5.65
N ARG A 162 15.83 8.62 5.69
CA ARG A 162 16.68 7.73 4.89
C ARG A 162 16.21 7.56 3.44
N ARG A 163 14.97 7.96 3.14
CA ARG A 163 14.32 7.69 1.84
C ARG A 163 14.24 8.97 1.00
N ALA A 164 14.77 8.92 -0.23
CA ALA A 164 14.48 9.91 -1.27
C ALA A 164 13.15 9.58 -1.96
N ALA A 165 12.05 9.53 -1.21
CA ALA A 165 10.74 9.24 -1.77
C ALA A 165 9.89 10.48 -1.95
N GLU A 166 9.01 10.40 -2.93
CA GLU A 166 8.07 11.47 -3.22
C GLU A 166 7.09 11.74 -2.06
N TYR A 167 6.78 10.74 -1.23
CA TYR A 167 5.82 10.86 -0.13
C TYR A 167 6.37 10.34 1.20
N THR A 168 5.83 10.90 2.27
CA THR A 168 6.13 10.51 3.66
C THR A 168 5.41 9.20 4.01
N LEU A 169 6.17 8.23 4.50
CA LEU A 169 5.63 7.01 5.10
C LEU A 169 4.86 7.37 6.36
N SER A 170 3.63 6.86 6.46
CA SER A 170 2.80 6.99 7.64
C SER A 170 2.05 5.70 7.88
N THR A 171 2.14 5.22 9.12
CA THR A 171 1.34 4.10 9.61
C THR A 171 0.36 4.67 10.63
N GLN A 172 -0.88 4.84 10.22
CA GLN A 172 -1.97 5.30 11.08
C GLN A 172 -2.79 4.11 11.58
N GLY A 173 -3.42 4.30 12.74
CA GLY A 173 -4.29 3.31 13.35
C GLY A 173 -3.68 2.64 14.58
N GLU A 174 -4.46 1.69 15.09
CA GLU A 174 -4.20 0.88 16.26
C GLU A 174 -4.49 -0.58 15.91
N LEU A 175 -3.93 -1.49 16.68
CA LEU A 175 -4.23 -2.92 16.57
C LEU A 175 -5.73 -3.18 16.67
N CYS A 176 -6.22 -4.12 15.86
CA CYS A 176 -7.59 -4.61 15.91
C CYS A 176 -7.89 -5.22 17.28
N PRO A 177 -9.17 -5.37 17.68
CA PRO A 177 -9.54 -5.83 19.02
C PRO A 177 -8.86 -7.14 19.44
N PHE A 178 -8.71 -8.09 18.51
CA PHE A 178 -8.02 -9.35 18.73
C PHE A 178 -6.53 -9.13 19.06
N CYS A 179 -5.78 -8.49 18.16
CA CYS A 179 -4.35 -8.25 18.34
C CYS A 179 -4.05 -7.35 19.55
N ARG A 180 -4.92 -6.38 19.83
CA ARG A 180 -4.80 -5.51 20.99
C ARG A 180 -4.93 -6.28 22.30
N HIS A 181 -5.83 -7.26 22.36
CA HIS A 181 -5.97 -8.12 23.54
C HIS A 181 -4.71 -8.95 23.81
N HIS A 182 -4.13 -9.57 22.77
CA HIS A 182 -2.85 -10.27 22.90
C HIS A 182 -1.72 -9.33 23.30
N PHE A 183 -1.61 -8.18 22.63
CA PHE A 183 -0.59 -7.18 22.94
C PHE A 183 -0.65 -6.75 24.41
N ASN A 184 -1.82 -6.36 24.91
CA ASN A 184 -1.98 -5.93 26.30
C ASN A 184 -1.66 -7.05 27.30
N THR A 185 -2.13 -8.28 27.05
CA THR A 185 -1.85 -9.44 27.91
C THR A 185 -0.34 -9.73 28.00
N LEU A 186 0.37 -9.64 26.88
CA LEU A 186 1.82 -9.84 26.85
C LEU A 186 2.56 -8.69 27.54
N MET A 187 2.13 -7.44 27.32
CA MET A 187 2.68 -6.28 28.02
C MET A 187 2.55 -6.40 29.53
N GLU A 188 1.42 -6.86 30.04
CA GLU A 188 1.23 -7.13 31.48
C GLU A 188 2.14 -8.25 31.97
N ARG A 189 2.30 -9.31 31.18
CA ARG A 189 3.14 -10.46 31.54
C ARG A 189 4.64 -10.12 31.59
N TYR A 190 5.09 -9.20 30.74
CA TYR A 190 6.49 -8.81 30.59
C TYR A 190 6.78 -7.42 31.20
N ASP A 191 5.95 -6.94 32.14
CA ASP A 191 6.13 -5.68 32.86
C ASP A 191 6.33 -4.44 31.96
N GLY A 192 5.73 -4.46 30.77
CA GLY A 192 5.78 -3.38 29.79
C GLY A 192 6.98 -3.42 28.84
N ASP A 193 7.77 -4.49 28.82
CA ASP A 193 8.82 -4.73 27.83
C ASP A 193 8.21 -5.19 26.49
N TRP A 194 8.57 -4.53 25.38
CA TRP A 194 7.98 -4.71 24.04
C TRP A 194 9.04 -4.83 22.95
#